data_AF-A0A3N5LAH7-F1
#
_entry.id   AF-A0A3N5LAH7-F1
#
_cell.length_a   1.000
_cell.length_b   1.000
_cell.length_c   1.000
_cell.angle_alpha   90.00
_cell.angle_beta   90.00
_cell.angle_gamma   90.00
#
_symmetry.space_group_name_H-M   'P 1'
#
loop_
_entity.id
_entity.type
_entity.pdbx_description
1 polymer ?
#
loop_
_entity_poly.entity_id
_entity_poly.type
_entity_poly.pdbx_seq_one_letter_code
_entity_poly.pdbx_strand_id
1 'polypeptide(L)'
;MPPSAGGASGRWPAEAHAAIERFLSASRQPALLEPGEDHFPLAPGCFLVDWNGQRLTIQVWDRTRSLVRRVTGVKHENPGKLTLVIEKFPRREGQVLLLDLARPSLAGISLQEKRLSFREEFRRLLARNFPDWKIAELSTEQDLEHSLSRLYPRALLRKGRLGLAAMGAPPGGGDADGALSCGLIWLDYLRQREPKLTIEGLAVFLPQGWERATCLRLRFLDPAAARFQVYVYSPEGYADLVDLRDYGNVDTRLEPARDETAGLSGRVLSWTERLGRGPHVERISRGSGSLSLCVRGLEFARCAGDTLEFGLARKMAAAAQDLPEIEAIARELARLRSPQAPDRENPLYRLQPERWLESQIRSHLEEIDSSLLPAPV
;
A
#
# COMPACT_ATOMS: atom_id res chain seq x y z
N MET A 1 47.24 -12.25 -42.56
CA MET A 1 47.07 -11.34 -41.41
C MET A 1 46.00 -10.33 -41.74
N PRO A 2 44.82 -10.37 -41.10
CA PRO A 2 43.86 -9.28 -41.19
C PRO A 2 44.13 -8.23 -40.11
N PRO A 3 43.78 -6.95 -40.33
CA PRO A 3 44.01 -5.89 -39.37
C PRO A 3 43.00 -5.97 -38.23
N SER A 4 43.49 -5.60 -37.06
CA SER A 4 42.86 -5.65 -35.75
C SER A 4 41.63 -4.72 -35.66
N ALA A 5 40.46 -5.29 -35.35
CA ALA A 5 39.28 -4.54 -34.94
C ALA A 5 39.43 -4.07 -33.48
N GLY A 6 40.22 -3.02 -33.26
CA GLY A 6 40.29 -2.29 -31.99
C GLY A 6 39.76 -0.88 -32.18
N GLY A 7 38.52 -0.60 -31.76
CA GLY A 7 38.00 0.77 -31.88
C GLY A 7 36.53 1.05 -31.54
N ALA A 8 35.80 0.17 -30.86
CA ALA A 8 34.38 0.39 -30.55
C ALA A 8 34.04 0.52 -29.05
N SER A 9 34.93 0.13 -28.14
CA SER A 9 34.63 0.06 -26.69
C SER A 9 34.69 1.41 -25.95
N GLY A 10 35.26 2.47 -26.55
CA GLY A 10 35.52 3.74 -25.87
C GLY A 10 34.41 4.80 -25.96
N ARG A 11 33.48 4.70 -26.92
CA ARG A 11 32.44 5.75 -27.13
C ARG A 11 31.28 5.65 -26.15
N TRP A 12 30.84 4.43 -25.84
CA TRP A 12 29.64 4.20 -25.02
C TRP A 12 29.78 4.63 -23.56
N PRO A 13 30.93 4.44 -22.90
CA PRO A 13 31.03 4.82 -21.49
C PRO A 13 31.17 6.35 -21.32
N ALA A 14 31.79 7.07 -22.26
CA ALA A 14 31.89 8.54 -22.21
C ALA A 14 30.51 9.21 -22.42
N GLU A 15 29.70 8.65 -23.32
CA GLU A 15 28.31 9.05 -23.53
C GLU A 15 27.46 8.81 -22.27
N ALA A 16 27.65 7.67 -21.60
CA ALA A 16 26.99 7.37 -20.34
C ALA A 16 27.39 8.33 -19.21
N HIS A 17 28.67 8.69 -19.09
CA HIS A 17 29.13 9.67 -18.11
C HIS A 17 28.44 11.04 -18.33
N ALA A 18 28.43 11.53 -19.58
CA ALA A 18 27.77 12.78 -19.91
C ALA A 18 26.24 12.74 -19.66
N ALA A 19 25.59 11.61 -19.93
CA ALA A 19 24.16 11.43 -19.65
C ALA A 19 23.86 11.45 -18.13
N ILE A 20 24.73 10.85 -17.32
CA ILE A 20 24.59 10.87 -15.85
C ILE A 20 24.72 12.31 -15.33
N GLU A 21 25.73 13.06 -15.78
CA GLU A 21 25.91 14.47 -15.39
C GLU A 21 24.73 15.37 -15.80
N ARG A 22 24.20 15.19 -17.02
CA ARG A 22 22.96 15.88 -17.47
C ARG A 22 21.77 15.52 -16.59
N PHE A 23 21.61 14.25 -16.23
CA PHE A 23 20.54 13.80 -15.38
C PHE A 23 20.65 14.43 -13.97
N LEU A 24 21.83 14.40 -13.36
CA LEU A 24 22.05 14.91 -12.00
C LEU A 24 21.82 16.42 -11.93
N SER A 25 22.34 17.17 -12.90
CA SER A 25 22.16 18.63 -12.98
C SER A 25 20.70 19.05 -13.20
N ALA A 26 19.90 18.24 -13.89
CA ALA A 26 18.49 18.54 -14.20
C ALA A 26 17.48 18.01 -13.15
N SER A 27 17.93 17.23 -12.17
CA SER A 27 17.09 16.56 -11.18
C SER A 27 16.98 17.35 -9.88
N ARG A 28 15.83 17.27 -9.21
CA ARG A 28 15.63 17.91 -7.89
C ARG A 28 15.84 16.94 -6.74
N GLN A 29 15.41 15.69 -6.91
CA GLN A 29 15.62 14.61 -5.92
C GLN A 29 16.10 13.35 -6.65
N PRO A 30 17.38 13.34 -7.10
CA PRO A 30 17.92 12.20 -7.84
C PRO A 30 18.10 10.98 -6.93
N ALA A 31 17.76 9.80 -7.45
CA ALA A 31 17.94 8.51 -6.80
C ALA A 31 18.40 7.45 -7.80
N LEU A 32 19.19 6.48 -7.34
CA LEU A 32 19.59 5.30 -8.12
C LEU A 32 18.78 4.09 -7.66
N LEU A 33 18.22 3.37 -8.62
CA LEU A 33 17.45 2.16 -8.40
C LEU A 33 18.07 0.99 -9.17
N GLU A 34 18.42 -0.09 -8.46
CA GLU A 34 18.59 -1.40 -9.08
C GLU A 34 17.26 -2.19 -8.94
N PRO A 35 16.67 -2.74 -10.02
CA PRO A 35 15.42 -3.47 -9.92
C PRO A 35 15.49 -4.62 -8.90
N GLY A 36 14.59 -4.60 -7.92
CA GLY A 36 14.59 -5.58 -6.83
C GLY A 36 15.35 -5.14 -5.56
N GLU A 37 15.85 -3.91 -5.53
CA GLU A 37 16.42 -3.28 -4.35
C GLU A 37 15.74 -1.93 -4.08
N ASP A 38 15.80 -1.47 -2.83
CA ASP A 38 15.39 -0.11 -2.50
C ASP A 38 16.35 0.90 -3.15
N HIS A 39 15.85 2.08 -3.51
CA HIS A 39 16.68 3.10 -4.14
C HIS A 39 17.70 3.70 -3.17
N PHE A 40 18.80 4.21 -3.72
CA PHE A 40 19.78 5.02 -3.03
C PHE A 40 19.55 6.50 -3.36
N PRO A 41 19.48 7.40 -2.36
CA PRO A 41 19.46 8.83 -2.64
C PRO A 41 20.82 9.25 -3.22
N LEU A 42 20.80 9.99 -4.33
CA LEU A 42 22.01 10.57 -4.94
C LEU A 42 22.26 11.97 -4.36
N ALA A 43 22.23 12.06 -3.03
CA ALA A 43 22.54 13.27 -2.29
C ALA A 43 24.07 13.52 -2.28
N PRO A 44 24.53 14.78 -2.15
CA PRO A 44 25.96 15.07 -2.02
C PRO A 44 26.60 14.23 -0.91
N GLY A 45 27.70 13.53 -1.24
CA GLY A 45 28.42 12.66 -0.29
C GLY A 45 27.82 11.26 -0.10
N CYS A 46 26.79 10.88 -0.86
CA CYS A 46 26.18 9.53 -0.84
C CYS A 46 26.43 8.74 -2.13
N PHE A 47 27.19 9.30 -3.07
CA PHE A 47 27.53 8.63 -4.32
C PHE A 47 28.86 9.15 -4.90
N LEU A 48 29.45 8.33 -5.76
CA LEU A 48 30.62 8.65 -6.56
C LEU A 48 30.43 8.07 -7.96
N VAL A 49 30.55 8.92 -8.97
CA VAL A 49 30.69 8.50 -10.36
C VAL A 49 32.17 8.63 -10.71
N ASP A 50 32.84 7.52 -10.92
CA ASP A 50 34.27 7.49 -11.20
C ASP A 50 34.55 6.96 -12.60
N TRP A 51 35.44 7.68 -13.30
CA TRP A 51 35.94 7.34 -14.61
C TRP A 51 37.43 7.00 -14.53
N ASN A 52 37.74 5.71 -14.44
CA ASN A 52 39.11 5.24 -14.46
C ASN A 52 39.47 4.72 -15.86
N GLY A 53 39.87 5.64 -16.74
CA GLY A 53 40.44 5.40 -18.07
C GLY A 53 39.50 4.71 -19.08
N GLN A 54 39.18 3.43 -18.84
CA GLN A 54 38.34 2.58 -19.69
C GLN A 54 37.05 2.11 -19.01
N ARG A 55 36.84 2.43 -17.72
CA ARG A 55 35.69 1.95 -16.95
C ARG A 55 34.97 3.10 -16.27
N LEU A 56 33.67 3.20 -16.56
CA LEU A 56 32.75 4.03 -15.80
C LEU A 56 32.16 3.19 -14.66
N THR A 57 32.28 3.67 -13.44
CA THR A 57 31.62 3.06 -12.28
C THR A 57 30.73 4.07 -11.58
N ILE A 58 29.59 3.58 -11.11
CA ILE A 58 28.73 4.31 -10.19
C ILE A 58 28.75 3.57 -8.86
N GLN A 59 29.07 4.31 -7.80
CA GLN A 59 29.08 3.85 -6.42
C GLN A 59 28.05 4.68 -5.67
N VAL A 60 27.19 4.02 -4.91
CA VAL A 60 26.20 4.68 -4.05
C VAL A 60 26.23 4.02 -2.68
N TRP A 61 25.95 4.79 -1.64
CA TRP A 61 25.92 4.29 -0.27
C TRP A 61 24.94 5.08 0.57
N ASP A 62 24.39 4.42 1.59
CA ASP A 62 23.62 5.02 2.65
C ASP A 62 24.21 4.59 4.01
N ARG A 63 23.46 4.73 5.11
CA ARG A 63 23.94 4.36 6.45
C ARG A 63 24.06 2.85 6.66
N THR A 64 23.39 2.03 5.85
CA THR A 64 23.23 0.59 6.08
C THR A 64 23.84 -0.27 4.98
N ARG A 65 24.06 0.25 3.78
CA ARG A 65 24.51 -0.52 2.61
C ARG A 65 25.27 0.33 1.58
N SER A 66 26.05 -0.35 0.73
CA SER A 66 26.72 0.23 -0.42
C SER A 66 26.54 -0.63 -1.67
N LEU A 67 26.53 0.02 -2.84
CA LEU A 67 26.33 -0.60 -4.14
C LEU A 67 27.34 -0.03 -5.13
N VAL A 68 28.07 -0.91 -5.80
CA VAL A 68 29.01 -0.54 -6.87
C VAL A 68 28.63 -1.29 -8.15
N ARG A 69 28.51 -0.54 -9.26
CA ARG A 69 28.21 -1.11 -10.58
C ARG A 69 29.08 -0.50 -11.67
N ARG A 70 29.56 -1.35 -12.58
CA ARG A 70 30.24 -0.92 -13.82
C ARG A 70 29.18 -0.58 -14.87
N VAL A 71 29.15 0.66 -15.32
CA VAL A 71 28.24 1.13 -16.36
C VAL A 71 28.87 0.87 -17.73
N THR A 72 28.13 0.20 -18.61
CA THR A 72 28.59 -0.18 -19.95
C THR A 72 27.90 0.62 -21.07
N GLY A 73 26.81 1.34 -20.76
CA GLY A 73 26.15 2.22 -21.72
C GLY A 73 24.84 2.82 -21.20
N VAL A 74 24.18 3.60 -22.06
CA VAL A 74 22.84 4.15 -21.84
C VAL A 74 21.83 3.34 -22.65
N LYS A 75 20.77 2.88 -22.02
CA LYS A 75 19.66 2.19 -22.70
C LYS A 75 18.58 3.17 -23.16
N HIS A 76 18.16 4.07 -22.26
CA HIS A 76 17.15 5.10 -22.53
C HIS A 76 17.42 6.35 -21.70
N GLU A 77 17.30 7.54 -22.30
CA GLU A 77 17.35 8.84 -21.64
C GLU A 77 15.99 9.53 -21.83
N ASN A 78 15.22 9.67 -20.76
CA ASN A 78 13.92 10.35 -20.74
C ASN A 78 13.95 11.46 -19.68
N PRO A 79 13.11 12.50 -19.78
CA PRO A 79 13.04 13.54 -18.76
C PRO A 79 12.77 12.97 -17.35
N GLY A 80 13.76 13.10 -16.46
CA GLY A 80 13.68 12.61 -15.08
C GLY A 80 13.91 11.10 -14.90
N LYS A 81 14.27 10.38 -15.96
CA LYS A 81 14.55 8.95 -15.92
C LYS A 81 15.68 8.59 -16.88
N LEU A 82 16.81 8.11 -16.36
CA LEU A 82 17.92 7.57 -17.15
C LEU A 82 18.06 6.07 -16.86
N THR A 83 18.02 5.23 -17.91
CA THR A 83 18.25 3.78 -17.77
C THR A 83 19.64 3.45 -18.27
N LEU A 84 20.50 2.97 -17.38
CA LEU A 84 21.87 2.59 -17.66
C LEU A 84 21.99 1.07 -17.79
N VAL A 85 22.84 0.63 -18.70
CA VAL A 85 23.27 -0.77 -18.80
C VAL A 85 24.47 -0.97 -17.91
N ILE A 86 24.46 -2.03 -17.11
CA ILE A 86 25.53 -2.37 -16.16
C ILE A 86 26.00 -3.81 -16.34
N GLU A 87 27.22 -4.09 -15.89
CA GLU A 87 27.72 -5.45 -15.73
C GLU A 87 27.47 -5.94 -14.29
N LYS A 88 26.73 -7.05 -14.15
CA LYS A 88 26.54 -7.81 -12.90
C LYS A 88 27.51 -9.00 -12.86
N PHE A 89 27.91 -9.41 -11.66
CA PHE A 89 28.74 -10.60 -11.48
C PHE A 89 27.94 -11.91 -11.77
N PRO A 90 28.50 -12.93 -12.45
CA PRO A 90 29.76 -12.97 -13.18
C PRO A 90 29.53 -12.67 -14.68
N ARG A 91 29.58 -11.38 -15.07
CA ARG A 91 29.40 -10.85 -16.44
C ARG A 91 28.00 -11.01 -17.06
N ARG A 92 26.94 -10.97 -16.25
CA ARG A 92 25.57 -10.84 -16.75
C ARG A 92 25.25 -9.37 -17.00
N GLU A 93 24.57 -9.07 -18.09
CA GLU A 93 24.05 -7.73 -18.32
C GLU A 93 22.89 -7.44 -17.35
N GLY A 94 22.90 -6.26 -16.75
CA GLY A 94 21.83 -5.76 -15.90
C GLY A 94 21.49 -4.31 -16.25
N GLN A 95 20.52 -3.75 -15.55
CA GLN A 95 20.15 -2.34 -15.67
C GLN A 95 20.03 -1.70 -14.30
N VAL A 96 20.40 -0.42 -14.22
CA VAL A 96 20.06 0.48 -13.12
C VAL A 96 19.34 1.69 -13.69
N LEU A 97 18.47 2.29 -12.89
CA LEU A 97 17.68 3.45 -13.26
C LEU A 97 18.09 4.62 -12.37
N LEU A 98 18.37 5.78 -12.96
CA LEU A 98 18.42 7.04 -12.22
C LEU A 98 17.06 7.74 -12.38
N LEU A 99 16.48 8.17 -11.27
CA LEU A 99 15.12 8.71 -11.19
C LEU A 99 15.08 10.02 -10.41
N ASP A 100 14.32 10.99 -10.90
CA ASP A 100 14.06 12.24 -10.18
C ASP A 100 12.75 12.10 -9.37
N LEU A 101 12.87 11.73 -8.10
CA LEU A 101 11.72 11.41 -7.23
C LEU A 101 10.79 12.61 -6.98
N ALA A 102 11.24 13.83 -7.26
CA ALA A 102 10.41 15.03 -7.18
C ALA A 102 9.38 15.15 -8.31
N ARG A 103 9.44 14.29 -9.34
CA ARG A 103 8.53 14.34 -10.49
C ARG A 103 7.25 13.51 -10.24
N PRO A 104 6.05 14.12 -10.33
CA PRO A 104 4.79 13.40 -10.13
C PRO A 104 4.57 12.23 -11.08
N SER A 105 5.05 12.33 -12.32
CA SER A 105 4.93 11.27 -13.33
C SER A 105 5.68 9.98 -12.98
N LEU A 106 6.59 10.02 -12.00
CA LEU A 106 7.40 8.88 -11.57
C LEU A 106 6.90 8.27 -10.24
N ALA A 107 5.82 8.79 -9.65
CA ALA A 107 5.23 8.24 -8.42
C ALA A 107 4.82 6.76 -8.56
N GLY A 108 4.31 6.37 -9.74
CA GLY A 108 3.97 4.97 -10.05
C GLY A 108 5.19 4.04 -10.11
N ILE A 109 6.36 4.57 -10.48
CA ILE A 109 7.62 3.82 -10.50
C ILE A 109 8.07 3.54 -9.07
N SER A 110 8.01 4.52 -8.17
CA SER A 110 8.35 4.31 -6.75
C SER A 110 7.50 3.23 -6.07
N LEU A 111 6.21 3.11 -6.41
CA LEU A 111 5.38 2.01 -5.91
C LEU A 111 5.77 0.66 -6.55
N GLN A 112 6.14 0.65 -7.83
CA GLN A 112 6.64 -0.54 -8.51
C GLN A 112 7.99 -1.00 -7.95
N GLU A 113 8.86 -0.06 -7.57
CA GLU A 113 10.14 -0.30 -6.90
C GLU A 113 9.94 -1.05 -5.60
N LYS A 114 9.13 -0.48 -4.69
CA LYS A 114 8.85 -1.10 -3.39
C LYS A 114 8.31 -2.52 -3.55
N ARG A 115 7.43 -2.74 -4.53
CA ARG A 115 6.90 -4.08 -4.83
C ARG A 115 7.98 -5.03 -5.34
N LEU A 116 8.84 -4.59 -6.25
CA LEU A 116 9.93 -5.42 -6.78
C LEU A 116 10.96 -5.72 -5.70
N SER A 117 11.37 -4.72 -4.92
CA SER A 117 12.27 -4.85 -3.77
C SER A 117 11.74 -5.88 -2.78
N PHE A 118 10.49 -5.71 -2.36
CA PHE A 118 9.85 -6.66 -1.45
C PHE A 118 9.65 -8.04 -2.07
N ARG A 119 9.38 -8.16 -3.37
CA ARG A 119 9.31 -9.48 -4.03
C ARG A 119 10.64 -10.24 -3.93
N GLU A 120 11.77 -9.55 -4.07
CA GLU A 120 13.10 -10.16 -3.91
C GLU A 120 13.41 -10.50 -2.45
N GLU A 121 12.98 -9.65 -1.52
CA GLU A 121 13.02 -9.97 -0.08
C GLU A 121 12.20 -11.21 0.24
N PHE A 122 10.95 -11.27 -0.23
CA PHE A 122 10.07 -12.42 -0.10
C PHE A 122 10.67 -13.70 -0.69
N ARG A 123 11.35 -13.61 -1.85
CA ARG A 123 12.13 -14.74 -2.40
C ARG A 123 13.17 -15.25 -1.39
N ARG A 124 13.91 -14.36 -0.73
CA ARG A 124 14.90 -14.72 0.29
C ARG A 124 14.24 -15.33 1.52
N LEU A 125 13.13 -14.78 1.99
CA LEU A 125 12.36 -15.33 3.11
C LEU A 125 11.88 -16.76 2.80
N LEU A 126 11.33 -16.99 1.61
CA LEU A 126 10.91 -18.32 1.16
C LEU A 126 12.09 -19.30 1.09
N ALA A 127 13.21 -18.89 0.48
CA ALA A 127 14.39 -19.74 0.35
C ALA A 127 14.99 -20.13 1.72
N ARG A 128 14.92 -19.24 2.72
CA ARG A 128 15.39 -19.51 4.09
C ARG A 128 14.45 -20.44 4.86
N ASN A 129 13.14 -20.22 4.76
CA ASN A 129 12.15 -20.98 5.54
C ASN A 129 11.76 -22.33 4.90
N PHE A 130 11.97 -22.48 3.60
CA PHE A 130 11.66 -23.69 2.84
C PHE A 130 12.86 -24.15 1.98
N PRO A 131 14.01 -24.50 2.58
CA PRO A 131 15.24 -24.80 1.85
C PRO A 131 15.12 -26.00 0.90
N ASP A 132 14.28 -26.98 1.23
CA ASP A 132 14.04 -28.16 0.38
C ASP A 132 13.00 -27.94 -0.72
N TRP A 133 12.36 -26.77 -0.76
CA TRP A 133 11.29 -26.48 -1.71
C TRP A 133 11.80 -25.59 -2.83
N LYS A 134 11.47 -25.95 -4.07
CA LYS A 134 11.76 -25.11 -5.22
C LYS A 134 10.68 -24.03 -5.35
N ILE A 135 11.09 -22.77 -5.45
CA ILE A 135 10.19 -21.68 -5.87
C ILE A 135 9.89 -21.88 -7.36
N ALA A 136 8.72 -22.44 -7.67
CA ALA A 136 8.29 -22.73 -9.04
C ALA A 136 7.70 -21.50 -9.73
N GLU A 137 7.04 -20.63 -8.96
CA GLU A 137 6.53 -19.34 -9.42
C GLU A 137 6.72 -18.29 -8.34
N LEU A 138 7.03 -17.05 -8.74
CA LEU A 138 7.00 -15.88 -7.89
C LEU A 138 6.57 -14.67 -8.71
N SER A 139 5.40 -14.09 -8.41
CA SER A 139 4.78 -13.04 -9.20
C SER A 139 4.16 -11.94 -8.34
N THR A 140 4.08 -10.74 -8.91
CA THR A 140 3.31 -9.58 -8.41
C THR A 140 2.38 -9.03 -9.51
N GLU A 141 2.14 -9.81 -10.56
CA GLU A 141 1.34 -9.39 -11.71
C GLU A 141 -0.15 -9.36 -11.35
N GLN A 142 -0.94 -8.55 -12.04
CA GLN A 142 -2.38 -8.55 -11.81
C GLN A 142 -3.04 -9.54 -12.72
N ASP A 143 -4.06 -10.19 -12.17
CA ASP A 143 -4.99 -10.97 -12.95
C ASP A 143 -6.40 -10.65 -12.47
N LEU A 144 -7.12 -9.81 -13.22
CA LEU A 144 -8.47 -9.41 -12.84
C LEU A 144 -9.49 -10.53 -13.03
N GLU A 145 -9.25 -11.44 -13.98
CA GLU A 145 -10.11 -12.58 -14.25
C GLU A 145 -10.11 -13.54 -13.06
N HIS A 146 -8.93 -13.76 -12.48
CA HIS A 146 -8.75 -14.66 -11.34
C HIS A 146 -8.65 -13.94 -9.99
N SER A 147 -9.01 -12.66 -9.93
CA SER A 147 -8.94 -11.83 -8.70
C SER A 147 -7.56 -11.79 -8.02
N LEU A 148 -6.48 -11.92 -8.79
CA LEU A 148 -5.11 -11.88 -8.28
C LEU A 148 -4.59 -10.44 -8.22
N SER A 149 -4.41 -9.95 -7.00
CA SER A 149 -3.92 -8.60 -6.71
C SER A 149 -2.43 -8.40 -7.06
N ARG A 150 -2.05 -7.17 -7.41
CA ARG A 150 -0.63 -6.75 -7.53
C ARG A 150 0.01 -6.40 -6.18
N LEU A 151 -0.78 -6.22 -5.13
CA LEU A 151 -0.33 -5.65 -3.86
C LEU A 151 0.61 -6.60 -3.10
N TYR A 152 0.37 -7.91 -3.22
CA TYR A 152 1.10 -8.93 -2.49
C TYR A 152 1.87 -9.81 -3.47
N PRO A 153 3.20 -9.95 -3.34
CA PRO A 153 3.89 -11.02 -4.02
C PRO A 153 3.33 -12.38 -3.59
N ARG A 154 3.11 -13.23 -4.59
CA ARG A 154 2.59 -14.58 -4.43
C ARG A 154 3.54 -15.59 -5.05
N ALA A 155 3.63 -16.76 -4.45
CA ALA A 155 4.53 -17.81 -4.90
C ALA A 155 3.86 -19.20 -4.86
N LEU A 156 4.32 -20.06 -5.76
CA LEU A 156 4.10 -21.50 -5.71
C LEU A 156 5.42 -22.16 -5.36
N LEU A 157 5.47 -22.86 -4.23
CA LEU A 157 6.59 -23.72 -3.85
C LEU A 157 6.28 -25.17 -4.25
N ARG A 158 7.30 -25.93 -4.66
CA ARG A 158 7.17 -27.36 -5.02
C ARG A 158 8.24 -28.22 -4.35
N LYS A 159 7.83 -29.37 -3.79
CA LYS A 159 8.70 -30.45 -3.32
C LYS A 159 8.15 -31.79 -3.83
N GLY A 160 8.69 -32.26 -4.96
CA GLY A 160 8.14 -33.43 -5.66
C GLY A 160 6.73 -33.15 -6.20
N ARG A 161 5.75 -33.96 -5.78
CA ARG A 161 4.32 -33.77 -6.11
C ARG A 161 3.57 -32.82 -5.16
N LEU A 162 4.23 -32.39 -4.08
CA LEU A 162 3.65 -31.47 -3.13
C LEU A 162 3.84 -30.03 -3.60
N GLY A 163 2.80 -29.22 -3.42
CA GLY A 163 2.82 -27.79 -3.65
C GLY A 163 2.40 -27.03 -2.41
N LEU A 164 2.93 -25.82 -2.23
CA LEU A 164 2.53 -24.91 -1.17
C LEU A 164 2.31 -23.52 -1.77
N ALA A 165 1.14 -22.94 -1.50
CA ALA A 165 0.87 -21.55 -1.82
C ALA A 165 1.57 -20.67 -0.79
N ALA A 166 2.18 -19.56 -1.24
CA ALA A 166 2.75 -18.59 -0.33
C ALA A 166 2.39 -17.17 -0.74
N MET A 167 2.20 -16.29 0.27
CA MET A 167 1.90 -14.88 0.08
C MET A 167 2.73 -14.02 1.04
N GLY A 168 3.25 -12.89 0.56
CA GLY A 168 3.95 -11.91 1.39
C GLY A 168 3.20 -10.59 1.47
N ALA A 169 3.02 -10.06 2.67
CA ALA A 169 2.58 -8.68 2.89
C ALA A 169 3.79 -7.75 2.95
N PRO A 170 3.86 -6.68 2.14
CA PRO A 170 4.99 -5.75 2.16
C PRO A 170 5.08 -4.94 3.46
N PRO A 171 6.28 -4.43 3.81
CA PRO A 171 6.45 -3.58 4.99
C PRO A 171 5.74 -2.23 4.79
N GLY A 172 5.25 -1.63 5.89
CA GLY A 172 4.62 -0.30 5.86
C GLY A 172 3.12 -0.25 6.19
N GLY A 173 2.53 -1.38 6.61
CA GLY A 173 1.29 -1.41 7.42
C GLY A 173 -0.03 -1.09 6.72
N GLY A 174 -0.01 -0.35 5.63
CA GLY A 174 -1.20 -0.12 4.81
C GLY A 174 -1.57 -1.40 4.07
N ASP A 175 -2.43 -2.23 4.69
CA ASP A 175 -3.08 -3.42 4.11
C ASP A 175 -2.39 -4.78 4.33
N ALA A 176 -1.73 -5.03 5.48
CA ALA A 176 -1.28 -6.40 5.80
C ALA A 176 -2.45 -7.39 5.96
N ASP A 177 -3.60 -6.89 6.41
CA ASP A 177 -4.83 -7.65 6.64
C ASP A 177 -5.39 -8.33 5.38
N GLY A 178 -5.28 -7.69 4.21
CA GLY A 178 -5.78 -8.22 2.95
C GLY A 178 -4.97 -9.41 2.41
N ALA A 179 -3.77 -9.65 2.95
CA ALA A 179 -2.89 -10.73 2.51
C ALA A 179 -3.51 -12.13 2.74
N LEU A 180 -4.27 -12.32 3.83
CA LEU A 180 -4.93 -13.60 4.06
C LEU A 180 -5.96 -13.90 2.97
N SER A 181 -6.85 -12.96 2.67
CA SER A 181 -7.89 -13.12 1.65
C SER A 181 -7.29 -13.37 0.27
N CYS A 182 -6.28 -12.58 -0.11
CA CYS A 182 -5.57 -12.79 -1.37
C CYS A 182 -4.83 -14.14 -1.39
N GLY A 183 -4.31 -14.59 -0.25
CA GLY A 183 -3.63 -15.87 -0.10
C GLY A 183 -4.57 -17.06 -0.27
N LEU A 184 -5.81 -16.95 0.22
CA LEU A 184 -6.86 -17.96 0.04
C LEU A 184 -7.29 -18.06 -1.43
N ILE A 185 -7.47 -16.93 -2.11
CA ILE A 185 -7.75 -16.88 -3.55
C ILE A 185 -6.61 -17.56 -4.33
N TRP A 186 -5.35 -17.26 -3.97
CA TRP A 186 -4.19 -17.87 -4.60
C TRP A 186 -4.11 -19.39 -4.37
N LEU A 187 -4.41 -19.86 -3.16
CA LEU A 187 -4.47 -21.28 -2.82
C LEU A 187 -5.51 -22.01 -3.68
N ASP A 188 -6.72 -21.48 -3.79
CA ASP A 188 -7.80 -22.06 -4.59
C ASP A 188 -7.44 -22.07 -6.09
N TYR A 189 -6.96 -20.94 -6.61
CA TYR A 189 -6.49 -20.83 -7.98
C TYR A 189 -5.41 -21.86 -8.32
N LEU A 190 -4.43 -22.07 -7.43
CA LEU A 190 -3.38 -23.07 -7.64
C LEU A 190 -3.92 -24.50 -7.66
N ARG A 191 -4.90 -24.82 -6.81
CA ARG A 191 -5.55 -26.15 -6.79
C ARG A 191 -6.26 -26.45 -8.11
N GLN A 192 -6.87 -25.44 -8.71
CA GLN A 192 -7.53 -25.57 -10.02
C GLN A 192 -6.52 -25.64 -11.17
N ARG A 193 -5.48 -24.78 -11.15
CA ARG A 193 -4.48 -24.67 -12.22
C ARG A 193 -3.51 -25.86 -12.26
N GLU A 194 -3.18 -26.45 -11.12
CA GLU A 194 -2.14 -27.47 -10.98
C GLU A 194 -2.70 -28.83 -10.53
N PRO A 195 -3.59 -29.48 -11.30
CA PRO A 195 -4.29 -30.72 -10.86
C PRO A 195 -3.35 -31.91 -10.65
N LYS A 196 -2.10 -31.82 -11.12
CA LYS A 196 -1.07 -32.85 -10.94
C LYS A 196 -0.34 -32.74 -9.59
N LEU A 197 -0.47 -31.61 -8.90
CA LEU A 197 0.14 -31.34 -7.60
C LEU A 197 -0.89 -31.44 -6.49
N THR A 198 -0.42 -31.87 -5.32
CA THR A 198 -1.19 -31.74 -4.08
C THR A 198 -0.82 -30.42 -3.43
N ILE A 199 -1.65 -29.39 -3.57
CA ILE A 199 -1.44 -28.09 -2.91
C ILE A 199 -1.90 -28.19 -1.45
N GLU A 200 -0.95 -28.41 -0.54
CA GLU A 200 -1.19 -28.77 0.86
C GLU A 200 -1.73 -27.61 1.70
N GLY A 201 -1.41 -26.37 1.33
CA GLY A 201 -1.90 -25.22 2.06
C GLY A 201 -1.24 -23.90 1.70
N LEU A 202 -1.26 -22.98 2.67
CA LEU A 202 -0.92 -21.58 2.50
C LEU A 202 0.06 -21.13 3.61
N ALA A 203 1.19 -20.56 3.20
CA ALA A 203 2.12 -19.84 4.07
C ALA A 203 1.98 -18.33 3.85
N VAL A 204 1.66 -17.57 4.90
CA VAL A 204 1.51 -16.11 4.85
C VAL A 204 2.67 -15.47 5.61
N PHE A 205 3.39 -14.56 4.96
CA PHE A 205 4.50 -13.81 5.54
C PHE A 205 4.05 -12.38 5.84
N LEU A 206 4.12 -11.98 7.11
CA LEU A 206 3.62 -10.70 7.61
C LEU A 206 4.73 -9.93 8.32
N PRO A 207 4.79 -8.59 8.18
CA PRO A 207 5.74 -7.80 8.94
C PRO A 207 5.41 -7.83 10.43
N GLN A 208 6.45 -7.84 11.26
CA GLN A 208 6.32 -7.76 12.71
C GLN A 208 5.41 -6.59 13.15
N GLY A 209 4.42 -6.89 14.00
CA GLY A 209 3.46 -5.94 14.53
C GLY A 209 2.15 -5.86 13.73
N TRP A 210 2.04 -6.58 12.60
CA TRP A 210 0.87 -6.55 11.71
C TRP A 210 0.20 -7.92 11.54
N GLU A 211 0.66 -8.94 12.26
CA GLU A 211 0.20 -10.31 12.10
C GLU A 211 -1.09 -10.63 12.88
N ARG A 212 -1.41 -9.84 13.90
CA ARG A 212 -2.47 -10.14 14.88
C ARG A 212 -3.82 -10.46 14.24
N ALA A 213 -4.27 -9.63 13.30
CA ALA A 213 -5.56 -9.82 12.63
C ALA A 213 -5.60 -11.13 11.83
N THR A 214 -4.54 -11.44 11.09
CA THR A 214 -4.42 -12.70 10.33
C THR A 214 -4.38 -13.90 11.27
N CYS A 215 -3.58 -13.85 12.35
CA CYS A 215 -3.49 -14.93 13.33
C CYS A 215 -4.85 -15.22 13.97
N LEU A 216 -5.60 -14.19 14.36
CA LEU A 216 -6.95 -14.34 14.91
C LEU A 216 -7.92 -14.97 13.91
N ARG A 217 -7.92 -14.53 12.63
CA ARG A 217 -8.80 -15.06 11.58
C ARG A 217 -8.49 -16.52 11.23
N LEU A 218 -7.22 -16.90 11.18
CA LEU A 218 -6.79 -18.26 10.85
C LEU A 218 -7.28 -19.32 11.85
N ARG A 219 -7.52 -18.94 13.12
CA ARG A 219 -8.08 -19.85 14.13
C ARG A 219 -9.49 -20.32 13.79
N PHE A 220 -10.19 -19.63 12.90
CA PHE A 220 -11.55 -19.97 12.45
C PHE A 220 -11.58 -20.65 11.08
N LEU A 221 -10.43 -20.86 10.44
CA LEU A 221 -10.36 -21.68 9.22
C LEU A 221 -10.30 -23.16 9.57
N ASP A 222 -10.89 -24.00 8.71
CA ASP A 222 -10.88 -25.44 8.87
C ASP A 222 -9.46 -26.01 8.65
N PRO A 223 -8.81 -26.57 9.70
CA PRO A 223 -7.48 -27.16 9.57
C PRO A 223 -7.46 -28.43 8.71
N ALA A 224 -8.61 -29.07 8.46
CA ALA A 224 -8.71 -30.21 7.55
C ALA A 224 -8.71 -29.79 6.06
N ALA A 225 -9.11 -28.55 5.76
CA ALA A 225 -9.20 -28.04 4.39
C ALA A 225 -7.83 -27.66 3.80
N ALA A 226 -6.91 -27.18 4.64
CA ALA A 226 -5.55 -26.80 4.25
C ALA A 226 -4.64 -26.58 5.47
N ARG A 227 -3.33 -26.76 5.25
CA ARG A 227 -2.31 -26.36 6.23
C ARG A 227 -2.05 -24.85 6.15
N PHE A 228 -2.44 -24.11 7.17
CA PHE A 228 -2.17 -22.67 7.28
C PHE A 228 -0.95 -22.40 8.17
N GLN A 229 -0.03 -21.56 7.70
CA GLN A 229 1.18 -21.17 8.42
C GLN A 229 1.37 -19.66 8.33
N VAL A 230 1.74 -19.02 9.44
CA VAL A 230 2.07 -17.59 9.49
C VAL A 230 3.53 -17.43 9.88
N TYR A 231 4.26 -16.69 9.07
CA TYR A 231 5.64 -16.30 9.35
C TYR A 231 5.68 -14.81 9.61
N VAL A 232 6.20 -14.41 10.77
CA VAL A 232 6.42 -13.00 11.09
C VAL A 232 7.85 -12.65 10.75
N TYR A 233 8.04 -11.69 9.85
CA TYR A 233 9.37 -11.27 9.46
C TYR A 233 9.77 -9.93 10.09
N SER A 234 11.04 -9.84 10.49
CA SER A 234 11.65 -8.63 11.04
C SER A 234 12.30 -7.79 9.94
N PRO A 235 12.56 -6.50 10.18
CA PRO A 235 13.30 -5.64 9.23
C PRO A 235 14.69 -6.16 8.85
N GLU A 236 15.30 -6.98 9.69
CA GLU A 236 16.60 -7.62 9.47
C GLU A 236 16.51 -8.84 8.52
N GLY A 237 15.31 -9.21 8.08
CA GLY A 237 15.07 -10.26 7.10
C GLY A 237 15.05 -11.68 7.68
N TYR A 238 14.85 -11.83 8.98
CA TYR A 238 14.50 -13.09 9.62
C TYR A 238 12.98 -13.28 9.60
N ALA A 239 12.51 -14.52 9.58
CA ALA A 239 11.10 -14.80 9.77
C ALA A 239 10.90 -16.03 10.64
N ASP A 240 10.00 -15.90 11.61
CA ASP A 240 9.69 -16.93 12.58
C ASP A 240 8.26 -17.44 12.38
N LEU A 241 8.09 -18.76 12.47
CA LEU A 241 6.78 -19.38 12.44
C LEU A 241 6.02 -19.06 13.74
N VAL A 242 4.79 -18.59 13.59
CA VAL A 242 3.93 -18.21 14.70
C VAL A 242 3.08 -19.38 15.19
N ASP A 243 2.94 -19.49 16.51
CA ASP A 243 1.89 -20.29 17.14
C ASP A 243 0.60 -19.45 17.26
N LEU A 244 -0.46 -19.89 16.57
CA LEU A 244 -1.75 -19.20 16.57
C LEU A 244 -2.40 -19.14 17.97
N ARG A 245 -1.98 -19.99 18.91
CA ARG A 245 -2.49 -20.02 20.29
C ARG A 245 -2.07 -18.79 21.10
N ASP A 246 -0.95 -18.17 20.74
CA ASP A 246 -0.40 -17.01 21.46
C ASP A 246 -1.23 -15.73 21.25
N TYR A 247 -2.08 -15.71 20.21
CA TYR A 247 -2.88 -14.54 19.84
C TYR A 247 -4.27 -14.52 20.47
N GLY A 248 -4.60 -15.51 21.32
CA GLY A 248 -5.93 -15.69 21.90
C GLY A 248 -6.26 -14.79 23.09
N ASN A 249 -5.26 -14.21 23.75
CA ASN A 249 -5.49 -13.29 24.87
C ASN A 249 -5.82 -11.89 24.34
N VAL A 250 -7.09 -11.72 23.94
CA VAL A 250 -7.64 -10.42 23.56
C VAL A 250 -8.27 -9.81 24.81
N ASP A 251 -7.69 -8.72 25.31
CA ASP A 251 -8.38 -7.86 26.28
C ASP A 251 -9.51 -7.14 25.54
N THR A 252 -10.67 -7.78 25.47
CA THR A 252 -11.87 -7.19 24.89
C THR A 252 -12.55 -6.36 25.97
N ARG A 253 -12.29 -5.06 25.96
CA ARG A 253 -13.06 -4.09 26.73
C ARG A 253 -13.94 -3.27 25.80
N LEU A 254 -15.18 -3.08 26.20
CA LEU A 254 -16.00 -2.03 25.64
C LEU A 254 -15.50 -0.72 26.24
N GLU A 255 -14.92 0.15 25.42
CA GLU A 255 -14.64 1.51 25.85
C GLU A 255 -15.96 2.18 26.23
N PRO A 256 -16.01 2.94 27.33
CA PRO A 256 -17.18 3.73 27.65
C PRO A 256 -17.59 4.59 26.46
N ALA A 257 -18.87 4.63 26.14
CA ALA A 257 -19.40 5.55 25.15
C ALA A 257 -19.01 6.98 25.57
N ARG A 258 -18.17 7.63 24.76
CA ARG A 258 -17.76 9.02 25.03
C ARG A 258 -18.77 9.95 24.40
N ASP A 259 -19.25 10.89 25.19
CA ASP A 259 -19.94 12.05 24.64
C ASP A 259 -18.91 12.97 24.00
N GLU A 260 -18.74 12.84 22.68
CA GLU A 260 -17.80 13.66 21.90
C GLU A 260 -18.19 15.14 21.86
N THR A 261 -19.41 15.50 22.31
CA THR A 261 -19.80 16.91 22.48
C THR A 261 -19.18 17.54 23.72
N ALA A 262 -18.83 16.75 24.73
CA ALA A 262 -18.22 17.23 25.98
C ALA A 262 -16.84 17.87 25.76
N GLY A 263 -16.14 17.47 24.70
CA GLY A 263 -14.84 18.04 24.31
C GLY A 263 -14.94 19.31 23.46
N LEU A 264 -16.14 19.71 23.01
CA LEU A 264 -16.32 20.86 22.12
C LEU A 264 -16.40 22.17 22.91
N SER A 265 -15.84 23.24 22.35
CA SER A 265 -16.07 24.58 22.89
C SER A 265 -17.55 24.97 22.75
N GLY A 266 -18.06 25.83 23.64
CA GLY A 266 -19.46 26.28 23.58
C GLY A 266 -19.83 26.93 22.23
N ARG A 267 -18.87 27.56 21.56
CA ARG A 267 -19.05 28.10 20.20
C ARG A 267 -19.26 26.98 19.18
N VAL A 268 -18.36 26.00 19.12
CA VAL A 268 -18.45 24.89 18.17
C VAL A 268 -19.67 24.01 18.45
N LEU A 269 -20.03 23.82 19.72
CA LEU A 269 -21.25 23.15 20.13
C LEU A 269 -22.49 23.84 19.55
N SER A 270 -22.58 25.18 19.68
CA SER A 270 -23.70 25.94 19.12
C SER A 270 -23.80 25.83 17.59
N TRP A 271 -22.67 25.79 16.89
CA TRP A 271 -22.63 25.60 15.44
C TRP A 271 -23.05 24.19 15.06
N THR A 272 -22.56 23.19 15.78
CA THR A 272 -22.95 21.78 15.60
C THR A 272 -24.46 21.59 15.79
N GLU A 273 -25.02 22.21 16.83
CA GLU A 273 -26.45 22.16 17.10
C GLU A 273 -27.27 22.78 15.96
N ARG A 274 -26.85 23.98 15.51
CA ARG A 274 -27.47 24.69 14.39
C ARG A 274 -27.46 23.86 13.11
N LEU A 275 -26.28 23.41 12.68
CA LEU A 275 -26.10 22.65 11.46
C LEU A 275 -26.81 21.29 11.51
N GLY A 276 -26.86 20.67 12.69
CA GLY A 276 -27.56 19.40 12.91
C GLY A 276 -29.08 19.46 12.76
N ARG A 277 -29.68 20.65 12.69
CA ARG A 277 -31.12 20.81 12.38
C ARG A 277 -31.43 20.74 10.89
N GLY A 278 -30.39 20.68 10.04
CA GLY A 278 -30.55 20.55 8.60
C GLY A 278 -31.21 19.23 8.20
N PRO A 279 -31.87 19.17 7.03
CA PRO A 279 -32.56 17.97 6.57
C PRO A 279 -31.56 16.82 6.40
N HIS A 280 -31.86 15.68 7.01
CA HIS A 280 -31.03 14.46 6.96
C HIS A 280 -29.58 14.64 7.46
N VAL A 281 -29.33 15.65 8.29
CA VAL A 281 -28.02 15.83 8.92
C VAL A 281 -27.88 14.88 10.11
N GLU A 282 -26.88 14.02 10.05
CA GLU A 282 -26.52 13.04 11.06
C GLU A 282 -25.30 13.55 11.85
N ARG A 283 -25.28 13.26 13.16
CA ARG A 283 -24.14 13.51 14.04
C ARG A 283 -23.48 12.19 14.38
N ILE A 284 -22.26 11.97 13.88
CA ILE A 284 -21.53 10.71 14.05
C ILE A 284 -20.29 10.95 14.91
N SER A 285 -20.30 10.38 16.12
CA SER A 285 -19.15 10.36 17.00
C SER A 285 -18.02 9.53 16.39
N ARG A 286 -16.81 10.09 16.37
CA ARG A 286 -15.58 9.39 15.98
C ARG A 286 -14.81 9.12 17.27
N GLY A 287 -14.28 7.90 17.44
CA GLY A 287 -13.51 7.52 18.64
C GLY A 287 -12.19 8.30 18.89
N SER A 288 -11.95 9.38 18.15
CA SER A 288 -10.77 10.25 18.24
C SER A 288 -11.01 11.58 18.95
N GLY A 289 -12.15 11.79 19.63
CA GLY A 289 -12.46 13.12 20.19
C GLY A 289 -13.21 14.05 19.24
N SER A 290 -13.73 13.55 18.11
CA SER A 290 -14.29 14.40 17.05
C SER A 290 -15.70 13.98 16.65
N LEU A 291 -16.48 14.95 16.19
CA LEU A 291 -17.86 14.78 15.77
C LEU A 291 -18.02 15.13 14.29
N SER A 292 -18.53 14.19 13.51
CA SER A 292 -18.81 14.39 12.09
C SER A 292 -20.26 14.79 11.85
N LEU A 293 -20.46 15.78 11.00
CA LEU A 293 -21.76 16.12 10.43
C LEU A 293 -21.84 15.53 9.02
N CYS A 294 -22.78 14.63 8.84
CA CYS A 294 -22.95 13.86 7.62
C CYS A 294 -24.35 14.07 7.04
N VAL A 295 -24.49 13.97 5.71
CA VAL A 295 -25.78 13.79 5.07
C VAL A 295 -25.78 12.45 4.35
N ARG A 296 -26.58 11.51 4.85
CA ARG A 296 -26.68 10.14 4.33
C ARG A 296 -25.30 9.51 4.19
N GLY A 297 -24.57 9.55 5.30
CA GLY A 297 -23.22 9.04 5.45
C GLY A 297 -22.09 9.88 4.83
N LEU A 298 -22.38 10.90 4.01
CA LEU A 298 -21.35 11.75 3.42
C LEU A 298 -21.02 12.92 4.35
N GLU A 299 -19.80 12.94 4.88
CA GLU A 299 -19.33 13.98 5.81
C GLU A 299 -19.11 15.30 5.06
N PHE A 300 -19.81 16.36 5.49
CA PHE A 300 -19.61 17.72 4.97
C PHE A 300 -18.94 18.65 5.98
N ALA A 301 -19.01 18.33 7.28
CA ALA A 301 -18.31 19.08 8.32
C ALA A 301 -17.82 18.17 9.46
N ARG A 302 -16.80 18.63 10.19
CA ARG A 302 -16.20 17.93 11.32
C ARG A 302 -15.85 18.93 12.43
N CYS A 303 -16.14 18.55 13.66
CA CYS A 303 -15.90 19.35 14.85
C CYS A 303 -14.91 18.63 15.77
N ALA A 304 -13.94 19.36 16.32
CA ALA A 304 -13.02 18.85 17.32
C ALA A 304 -12.51 19.99 18.20
N GLY A 305 -12.66 19.89 19.52
CA GLY A 305 -12.24 20.96 20.43
C GLY A 305 -12.91 22.29 20.09
N ASP A 306 -12.11 23.29 19.71
CA ASP A 306 -12.59 24.63 19.35
C ASP A 306 -12.63 24.89 17.83
N THR A 307 -12.48 23.85 16.99
CA THR A 307 -12.55 23.98 15.54
C THR A 307 -13.76 23.25 14.94
N LEU A 308 -14.33 23.88 13.91
CA LEU A 308 -15.23 23.25 12.95
C LEU A 308 -14.57 23.40 11.58
N GLU A 309 -14.43 22.31 10.84
CA GLU A 309 -13.96 22.35 9.46
C GLU A 309 -15.04 21.81 8.53
N PHE A 310 -15.21 22.41 7.35
CA PHE A 310 -16.22 22.02 6.38
C PHE A 310 -15.67 21.87 4.97
N GLY A 311 -16.33 21.06 4.15
CA GLY A 311 -15.94 20.71 2.79
C GLY A 311 -15.95 19.20 2.54
N LEU A 312 -16.03 18.82 1.25
CA LEU A 312 -16.12 17.44 0.80
C LEU A 312 -14.74 16.83 0.49
N ALA A 313 -14.02 17.40 -0.48
CA ALA A 313 -12.69 16.90 -0.88
C ALA A 313 -11.56 17.50 -0.04
N ARG A 314 -11.65 18.79 0.26
CA ARG A 314 -10.73 19.53 1.13
C ARG A 314 -11.55 20.24 2.19
N LYS A 315 -11.16 20.11 3.45
CA LYS A 315 -11.79 20.84 4.55
C LYS A 315 -11.09 22.16 4.81
N MET A 316 -11.87 23.16 5.17
CA MET A 316 -11.40 24.46 5.61
C MET A 316 -12.02 24.80 6.97
N ALA A 317 -11.26 25.49 7.82
CA ALA A 317 -11.76 25.96 9.10
C ALA A 317 -12.90 26.95 8.89
N ALA A 318 -14.01 26.74 9.58
CA ALA A 318 -15.18 27.59 9.55
C ALA A 318 -15.03 28.78 10.50
N ALA A 319 -15.54 29.92 10.06
CA ALA A 319 -15.87 31.07 10.88
C ALA A 319 -17.40 31.25 10.96
N ALA A 320 -17.85 32.14 11.84
CA ALA A 320 -19.29 32.36 12.06
C ALA A 320 -20.03 32.79 10.78
N GLN A 321 -19.36 33.52 9.88
CA GLN A 321 -19.95 33.95 8.61
C GLN A 321 -20.17 32.81 7.60
N ASP A 322 -19.49 31.67 7.78
CA ASP A 322 -19.55 30.54 6.82
C ASP A 322 -20.73 29.60 7.10
N LEU A 323 -21.38 29.72 8.26
CA LEU A 323 -22.50 28.84 8.66
C LEU A 323 -23.64 28.78 7.64
N PRO A 324 -24.11 29.88 7.02
CA PRO A 324 -25.13 29.81 5.98
C PRO A 324 -24.70 29.02 4.74
N GLU A 325 -23.42 29.08 4.38
CA GLU A 325 -22.86 28.30 3.27
C GLU A 325 -22.83 26.81 3.64
N ILE A 326 -22.39 26.49 4.85
CA ILE A 326 -22.37 25.11 5.35
C ILE A 326 -23.79 24.52 5.38
N GLU A 327 -24.79 25.29 5.80
CA GLU A 327 -26.21 24.90 5.73
C GLU A 327 -26.70 24.69 4.29
N ALA A 328 -26.22 25.49 3.34
CA ALA A 328 -26.53 25.32 1.92
C ALA A 328 -25.93 24.03 1.35
N ILE A 329 -24.69 23.71 1.72
CA ILE A 329 -24.04 22.44 1.35
C ILE A 329 -24.86 21.25 1.87
N ALA A 330 -25.23 21.27 3.15
CA ALA A 330 -26.03 20.20 3.74
C ALA A 330 -27.38 20.01 3.02
N ARG A 331 -28.08 21.11 2.70
CA ARG A 331 -29.35 21.06 1.95
C ARG A 331 -29.18 20.51 0.54
N GLU A 332 -28.12 20.91 -0.16
CA GLU A 332 -27.87 20.44 -1.52
C GLU A 332 -27.49 18.95 -1.54
N LEU A 333 -26.69 18.50 -0.57
CA LEU A 333 -26.43 17.07 -0.37
C LEU A 333 -27.72 16.29 -0.09
N ALA A 334 -28.60 16.82 0.76
CA ALA A 334 -29.85 16.15 1.11
C ALA A 334 -30.77 16.00 -0.11
N ARG A 335 -30.76 17.01 -1.00
CA ARG A 335 -31.51 17.00 -2.27
C ARG A 335 -30.91 16.03 -3.29
N LEU A 336 -29.60 16.04 -3.46
CA LEU A 336 -28.89 15.26 -4.49
C LEU A 336 -28.67 13.80 -4.10
N ARG A 337 -28.41 13.50 -2.82
CA ARG A 337 -28.24 12.13 -2.30
C ARG A 337 -29.57 11.55 -1.81
N SER A 338 -30.63 11.73 -2.58
CA SER A 338 -31.96 11.21 -2.21
C SER A 338 -32.30 9.97 -3.04
N PRO A 339 -33.01 8.96 -2.51
CA PRO A 339 -33.55 7.88 -3.34
C PRO A 339 -34.45 8.41 -4.47
N GLN A 340 -35.08 9.57 -4.25
CA GLN A 340 -35.92 10.30 -5.20
C GLN A 340 -35.14 11.30 -6.06
N ALA A 341 -33.80 11.33 -6.00
CA ALA A 341 -33.01 12.25 -6.80
C ALA A 341 -33.22 11.98 -8.30
N PRO A 342 -33.51 13.02 -9.11
CA PRO A 342 -33.79 12.87 -10.53
C PRO A 342 -32.53 12.48 -11.33
N ASP A 343 -31.36 12.92 -10.89
CA ASP A 343 -30.07 12.59 -11.50
C ASP A 343 -29.26 11.67 -10.56
N ARG A 344 -29.30 10.38 -10.83
CA ARG A 344 -28.54 9.34 -10.11
C ARG A 344 -27.13 9.12 -10.70
N GLU A 345 -26.81 9.77 -11.82
CA GLU A 345 -25.47 9.80 -12.39
C GLU A 345 -24.59 10.85 -11.72
N ASN A 346 -25.20 11.80 -10.99
CA ASN A 346 -24.50 12.84 -10.26
C ASN A 346 -23.39 12.27 -9.36
N PRO A 347 -22.15 12.81 -9.42
CA PRO A 347 -21.04 12.34 -8.59
C PRO A 347 -21.36 12.33 -7.10
N LEU A 348 -22.11 13.30 -6.59
CA LEU A 348 -22.49 13.37 -5.17
C LEU A 348 -23.48 12.27 -4.78
N TYR A 349 -24.34 11.82 -5.70
CA TYR A 349 -25.23 10.67 -5.48
C TYR A 349 -24.40 9.38 -5.32
N ARG A 350 -23.39 9.20 -6.17
CA ARG A 350 -22.58 7.98 -6.25
C ARG A 350 -21.43 7.90 -5.26
N LEU A 351 -21.05 9.01 -4.64
CA LEU A 351 -19.90 9.06 -3.75
C LEU A 351 -20.14 8.24 -2.47
N GLN A 352 -19.24 7.32 -2.13
CA GLN A 352 -19.32 6.52 -0.88
C GLN A 352 -20.69 5.84 -0.67
N PRO A 353 -21.12 4.93 -1.57
CA PRO A 353 -22.42 4.26 -1.48
C PRO A 353 -22.55 3.39 -0.21
N GLU A 354 -21.45 2.83 0.28
CA GLU A 354 -21.42 2.02 1.52
C GLU A 354 -21.75 2.87 2.74
N ARG A 355 -21.32 4.14 2.76
CA ARG A 355 -21.66 5.08 3.85
C ARG A 355 -23.12 5.49 3.83
N TRP A 356 -23.72 5.58 2.64
CA TRP A 356 -25.15 5.78 2.54
C TRP A 356 -25.90 4.57 3.10
N LEU A 357 -25.50 3.35 2.70
CA LEU A 357 -26.10 2.14 3.23
C LEU A 357 -25.96 2.06 4.77
N GLU A 358 -24.79 2.36 5.31
CA GLU A 358 -24.55 2.44 6.75
C GLU A 358 -25.51 3.43 7.43
N SER A 359 -25.69 4.63 6.85
CA SER A 359 -26.62 5.64 7.36
C SER A 359 -28.07 5.14 7.42
N GLN A 360 -28.54 4.46 6.37
CA GLN A 360 -29.89 3.88 6.36
C GLN A 360 -30.05 2.78 7.41
N ILE A 361 -29.04 1.92 7.57
CA ILE A 361 -29.06 0.88 8.61
C ILE A 361 -29.11 1.52 10.01
N ARG A 362 -28.27 2.53 10.26
CA ARG A 362 -28.20 3.22 11.56
C ARG A 362 -29.51 3.93 11.93
N SER A 363 -30.21 4.51 10.97
CA SER A 363 -31.48 5.19 11.23
C SER A 363 -32.66 4.23 11.47
N HIS A 364 -32.50 2.95 11.15
CA HIS A 364 -33.54 1.92 11.22
C HIS A 364 -33.06 0.65 11.95
N LEU A 365 -32.19 0.79 12.95
CA LEU A 365 -31.63 -0.37 13.68
C LEU A 365 -32.71 -1.26 14.30
N GLU A 366 -33.78 -0.65 14.82
CA GLU A 366 -34.91 -1.33 15.44
C GLU A 366 -35.73 -2.16 14.43
N GLU A 367 -35.71 -1.81 13.14
CA GLU A 367 -36.34 -2.62 12.08
C GLU A 367 -35.55 -3.90 11.79
N ILE A 368 -34.25 -3.90 12.08
CA ILE A 368 -33.38 -5.08 11.96
C ILE A 368 -33.53 -5.96 13.21
N ASP A 369 -33.46 -5.34 14.39
CA ASP A 369 -33.63 -6.02 15.67
C ASP A 369 -34.12 -5.02 16.72
N SER A 370 -35.30 -5.28 17.29
CA SER A 370 -35.95 -4.43 18.29
C SER A 370 -35.15 -4.21 19.58
N SER A 371 -34.11 -5.01 19.84
CA SER A 371 -33.22 -4.85 20.99
C SER A 371 -32.10 -3.83 20.76
N LEU A 372 -31.86 -3.42 19.51
CA LEU A 372 -30.83 -2.45 19.16
C LEU A 372 -31.35 -1.03 19.37
N LEU A 373 -30.53 -0.21 20.03
CA LEU A 373 -30.85 1.18 20.29
C LEU A 373 -30.07 2.10 19.33
N PRO A 374 -30.72 3.17 18.83
CA PRO A 374 -30.08 4.14 17.93
C PRO A 374 -29.04 5.02 18.63
N ALA A 375 -29.05 5.06 19.97
CA ALA A 375 -28.09 5.78 20.80
C ALA A 375 -27.57 4.87 21.94
N PRO A 376 -26.34 5.10 22.43
CA PRO A 376 -25.83 4.42 23.63
C PRO A 376 -26.72 4.68 24.86
N VAL A 377 -26.81 3.68 25.75
CA VAL A 377 -27.53 3.74 27.04
C VAL A 377 -26.65 4.33 28.14
#